data_AF-A0A131XRG6-F1
#
_entry.id   AF-A0A131XRG6-F1
#
_cell.length_a   1.000
_cell.length_b   1.000
_cell.length_c   1.000
_cell.angle_alpha   90.00
_cell.angle_beta   90.00
_cell.angle_gamma   90.00
#
_symmetry.space_group_name_H-M   'P 1'
#
loop_
_entity.id
_entity.type
_entity.pdbx_description
1 polymer ?
#
loop_
_entity_poly.entity_id
_entity_poly.type
_entity_poly.pdbx_seq_one_letter_code
_entity_poly.pdbx_strand_id
1 'polypeptide(L)'
;DPSVVKETAKQRRRRTLRHLREGREERPDEQLRPAPPMPNDLPKSTQTLTRRLATNTVLSPALRHKFFSDDPDEGACRRCRRTATAAHVVWECERHARLRKTKLEDLPDGIRPATYANWILPTSRDKAIVSLLWTKLVKFVYTDDDPGGRLRSSLRRSDQHPPRPP
;
A
#
# COMPACT_ATOMS: atom_id res chain seq x y z
N ASP A 1 1.59 31.66 -19.42
CA ASP A 1 0.17 31.87 -19.09
C ASP A 1 -0.27 30.86 -18.02
N PRO A 2 -0.61 31.30 -16.80
CA PRO A 2 -1.01 30.42 -15.70
C PRO A 2 -2.29 29.61 -15.99
N SER A 3 -3.11 30.02 -16.97
CA SER A 3 -4.30 29.30 -17.40
C SER A 3 -3.96 28.00 -18.14
N VAL A 4 -2.95 28.05 -19.02
CA VAL A 4 -2.47 26.89 -19.81
C VAL A 4 -1.82 25.82 -18.90
N VAL A 5 -1.13 26.25 -17.84
CA VAL A 5 -0.51 25.35 -16.85
C VAL A 5 -1.56 24.61 -16.01
N LYS A 6 -2.68 25.27 -15.66
CA LYS A 6 -3.78 24.63 -14.92
C LYS A 6 -4.50 23.59 -15.76
N GLU A 7 -4.71 23.87 -17.04
CA GLU A 7 -5.50 22.99 -17.90
C GLU A 7 -4.72 21.75 -18.35
N THR A 8 -3.41 21.90 -18.58
CA THR A 8 -2.49 20.76 -18.77
C THR A 8 -2.41 19.86 -17.53
N ALA A 9 -2.34 20.43 -16.32
CA ALA A 9 -2.36 19.66 -15.07
C ALA A 9 -3.68 18.90 -14.87
N LYS A 10 -4.82 19.51 -15.21
CA LYS A 10 -6.16 18.90 -15.13
C LYS A 10 -6.34 17.76 -16.13
N GLN A 11 -5.85 17.94 -17.36
CA GLN A 11 -5.89 16.91 -18.41
C GLN A 11 -5.00 15.72 -18.06
N ARG A 12 -3.82 15.96 -17.51
CA ARG A 12 -2.91 14.92 -16.98
C ARG A 12 -3.54 14.14 -15.83
N ARG A 13 -4.14 14.83 -14.85
CA ARG A 13 -4.85 14.19 -13.74
C ARG A 13 -5.98 13.28 -14.23
N ARG A 14 -6.72 13.71 -15.25
CA ARG A 14 -7.74 12.87 -15.90
C ARG A 14 -7.14 11.61 -16.54
N ARG A 15 -6.00 11.73 -17.23
CA ARG A 15 -5.31 10.59 -17.85
C ARG A 15 -4.79 9.58 -16.82
N THR A 16 -4.17 10.06 -15.74
CA THR A 16 -3.74 9.20 -14.62
C THR A 16 -4.93 8.48 -13.99
N LEU A 17 -6.05 9.19 -13.77
CA LEU A 17 -7.28 8.58 -13.24
C LEU A 17 -7.88 7.54 -14.19
N ARG A 18 -7.76 7.75 -15.50
CA ARG A 18 -8.20 6.79 -16.51
C ARG A 18 -7.36 5.51 -16.46
N HIS A 19 -6.03 5.62 -16.46
CA HIS A 19 -5.14 4.46 -16.33
C HIS A 19 -5.34 3.68 -15.03
N LEU A 20 -5.62 4.38 -13.93
CA LEU A 20 -5.96 3.73 -12.65
C LEU A 20 -7.32 3.00 -12.69
N ARG A 21 -8.28 3.47 -13.53
CA ARG A 21 -9.56 2.77 -13.76
C ARG A 21 -9.39 1.58 -14.70
N GLU A 22 -8.61 1.71 -15.76
CA GLU A 22 -8.34 0.62 -16.70
C GLU A 22 -7.64 -0.55 -15.99
N GLY A 23 -6.64 -0.28 -15.15
CA GLY A 23 -6.02 -1.31 -14.30
C GLY A 23 -6.94 -1.91 -13.23
N ARG A 24 -8.14 -1.35 -13.02
CA ARG A 24 -9.20 -1.92 -12.18
C ARG A 24 -10.08 -2.90 -12.97
N GLU A 25 -10.23 -2.70 -14.28
CA GLU A 25 -11.07 -3.54 -15.15
C GLU A 25 -10.36 -4.82 -15.61
N GLU A 26 -9.02 -4.84 -15.66
CA GLU A 26 -8.24 -5.99 -16.17
C GLU A 26 -8.18 -7.24 -15.26
N ARG A 27 -8.78 -7.24 -14.05
CA ARG A 27 -8.78 -8.43 -13.17
C ARG A 27 -10.17 -8.75 -12.61
N PRO A 28 -11.09 -9.28 -13.44
CA PRO A 28 -12.46 -9.60 -13.03
C PRO A 28 -12.52 -10.67 -11.93
N ASP A 29 -11.71 -11.73 -12.05
CA ASP A 29 -11.82 -12.91 -11.17
C ASP A 29 -11.31 -12.69 -9.73
N GLU A 30 -10.36 -11.78 -9.53
CA GLU A 30 -9.88 -11.43 -8.18
C GLU A 30 -10.84 -10.50 -7.43
N GLN A 31 -11.68 -9.73 -8.13
CA GLN A 31 -12.67 -8.82 -7.54
C GLN A 31 -13.95 -9.51 -7.06
N LEU A 32 -14.19 -10.75 -7.47
CA LEU A 32 -15.41 -11.50 -7.15
C LEU A 32 -15.39 -12.17 -5.77
N ARG A 33 -14.24 -12.18 -5.08
CA ARG A 33 -14.17 -12.75 -3.72
C ARG A 33 -14.82 -11.78 -2.72
N PRO A 34 -15.80 -12.22 -1.92
CA PRO A 34 -16.33 -11.40 -0.84
C PRO A 34 -15.17 -11.01 0.08
N ALA A 35 -15.00 -9.71 0.32
CA ALA A 35 -14.00 -9.26 1.27
C ALA A 35 -14.34 -9.83 2.66
N PRO A 36 -13.37 -10.44 3.38
CA PRO A 36 -13.64 -10.96 4.71
C PRO A 36 -14.10 -9.80 5.63
N PRO A 37 -14.96 -10.08 6.62
CA PRO A 37 -15.43 -9.06 7.54
C PRO A 37 -14.22 -8.41 8.24
N MET A 38 -14.14 -7.09 8.16
CA MET A 38 -13.04 -6.32 8.73
C MET A 38 -13.00 -6.54 10.25
N PRO A 39 -11.88 -7.02 10.84
CA PRO A 39 -11.75 -7.10 12.29
C PRO A 39 -11.79 -5.69 12.89
N ASN A 40 -12.69 -5.47 13.83
CA ASN A 40 -12.87 -4.17 14.49
C ASN A 40 -11.70 -3.80 15.39
N ASP A 41 -10.94 -4.80 15.84
CA ASP A 41 -9.82 -4.65 16.78
C ASP A 41 -8.54 -4.12 16.10
N LEU A 42 -8.53 -4.02 14.77
CA LEU A 42 -7.41 -3.46 14.04
C LEU A 42 -7.44 -1.93 14.06
N PRO A 43 -6.27 -1.25 14.08
CA PRO A 43 -6.21 0.20 13.92
C PRO A 43 -6.93 0.68 12.66
N LYS A 44 -7.63 1.81 12.73
CA LYS A 44 -8.35 2.39 11.57
C LYS A 44 -7.45 2.58 10.34
N SER A 45 -6.16 2.89 10.55
CA SER A 45 -5.16 3.00 9.49
C SER A 45 -4.93 1.67 8.77
N THR A 46 -4.82 0.56 9.52
CA THR A 46 -4.74 -0.81 8.98
C THR A 46 -5.96 -1.14 8.16
N GLN A 47 -7.16 -0.94 8.71
CA GLN A 47 -8.43 -1.22 8.04
C GLN A 47 -8.57 -0.42 6.73
N THR A 48 -8.16 0.84 6.75
CA THR A 48 -8.20 1.71 5.58
C THR A 48 -7.22 1.24 4.50
N LEU A 49 -5.99 0.87 4.87
CA LEU A 49 -4.99 0.38 3.94
C LEU A 49 -5.45 -0.92 3.27
N THR A 50 -5.86 -1.92 4.05
CA THR A 50 -6.28 -3.22 3.53
C THR A 50 -7.48 -3.07 2.63
N ARG A 51 -8.47 -2.25 3.01
CA ARG A 51 -9.62 -1.95 2.16
C ARG A 51 -9.20 -1.32 0.83
N ARG A 52 -8.23 -0.40 0.84
CA ARG A 52 -7.75 0.23 -0.39
C ARG A 52 -7.05 -0.76 -1.32
N LEU A 53 -6.18 -1.60 -0.75
CA LEU A 53 -5.50 -2.66 -1.50
C LEU A 53 -6.50 -3.68 -2.07
N ALA A 54 -7.44 -4.16 -1.25
CA ALA A 54 -8.49 -5.11 -1.65
C ALA A 54 -9.39 -4.59 -2.77
N THR A 55 -9.76 -3.32 -2.72
CA THR A 55 -10.64 -2.70 -3.73
C THR A 55 -9.88 -2.17 -4.94
N ASN A 56 -8.55 -2.38 -4.99
CA ASN A 56 -7.62 -1.78 -5.94
C ASN A 56 -7.85 -0.27 -6.10
N THR A 57 -8.21 0.41 -5.01
CA THR A 57 -8.42 1.86 -5.00
C THR A 57 -7.10 2.58 -4.77
N VAL A 58 -7.09 3.87 -5.11
CA VAL A 58 -5.87 4.68 -5.16
C VAL A 58 -5.13 4.65 -3.81
N LEU A 59 -3.87 4.23 -3.84
CA LEU A 59 -2.95 4.34 -2.71
C LEU A 59 -2.89 5.80 -2.21
N SER A 60 -2.71 5.98 -0.90
CA SER A 60 -2.57 7.34 -0.36
C SER A 60 -1.40 8.08 -1.01
N PRO A 61 -1.43 9.43 -1.10
CA PRO A 61 -0.31 10.19 -1.65
C PRO A 61 1.03 9.86 -0.99
N ALA A 62 1.04 9.63 0.33
CA ALA A 62 2.23 9.22 1.07
C ALA A 62 2.79 7.87 0.60
N LEU A 63 1.91 6.87 0.35
CA LEU A 63 2.34 5.56 -0.15
C LEU A 63 2.74 5.62 -1.62
N ARG A 64 2.10 6.48 -2.42
CA ARG A 64 2.55 6.75 -3.79
C ARG A 64 3.95 7.34 -3.78
N HIS A 65 4.20 8.39 -3.00
CA HIS A 65 5.55 8.95 -2.86
C HIS A 65 6.57 7.90 -2.36
N LYS A 66 6.17 6.98 -1.48
CA LYS A 66 7.07 5.91 -1.02
C LYS A 66 7.46 4.92 -2.13
N PHE A 67 6.48 4.41 -2.87
CA PHE A 67 6.70 3.27 -3.79
C PHE A 67 6.84 3.67 -5.25
N PHE A 68 6.34 4.83 -5.63
CA PHE A 68 6.27 5.31 -7.00
C PHE A 68 7.37 6.34 -7.20
N SER A 69 7.87 6.43 -8.43
CA SER A 69 8.68 7.56 -8.87
C SER A 69 7.88 8.85 -8.71
N ASP A 70 8.57 9.94 -8.37
CA ASP A 70 7.96 11.27 -8.31
C ASP A 70 7.64 11.83 -9.71
N ASP A 71 8.12 11.15 -10.76
CA ASP A 71 7.73 11.43 -12.14
C ASP A 71 6.24 11.12 -12.34
N PRO A 72 5.41 12.16 -12.57
CA PRO A 72 3.97 12.00 -12.76
C PRO A 72 3.60 11.27 -14.05
N ASP A 73 4.53 11.15 -15.01
CA ASP A 73 4.31 10.53 -16.31
C ASP A 73 4.67 9.03 -16.35
N GLU A 74 5.54 8.55 -15.45
CA GLU A 74 6.01 7.17 -15.53
C GLU A 74 5.21 6.17 -14.68
N GLY A 75 4.57 6.61 -13.58
CA GLY A 75 3.83 5.69 -12.69
C GLY A 75 4.66 4.45 -12.29
N ALA A 76 5.99 4.57 -12.28
CA ALA A 76 6.92 3.46 -12.18
C ALA A 76 7.30 3.21 -10.72
N CYS A 77 7.69 1.98 -10.41
CA CYS A 77 8.18 1.60 -9.10
C CYS A 77 9.52 2.30 -8.84
N ARG A 78 9.62 3.00 -7.72
CA ARG A 78 10.83 3.72 -7.29
C ARG A 78 12.06 2.81 -7.21
N ARG A 79 11.86 1.50 -6.98
CA ARG A 79 12.96 0.53 -6.80
C ARG A 79 13.36 -0.20 -8.07
N CYS A 80 12.41 -0.63 -8.89
CA CYS A 80 12.71 -1.47 -10.06
C CYS A 80 12.34 -0.83 -11.41
N ARG A 81 11.74 0.37 -11.40
CA ARG A 81 11.33 1.15 -12.57
C ARG A 81 10.29 0.50 -13.49
N ARG A 82 9.75 -0.67 -13.16
CA ARG A 82 8.57 -1.25 -13.84
C ARG A 82 7.30 -0.50 -13.43
N THR A 83 6.20 -0.67 -14.18
CA THR A 83 4.88 -0.12 -13.84
C THR A 83 4.51 -0.42 -12.38
N ALA A 84 4.30 0.63 -11.57
CA ALA A 84 3.90 0.45 -10.19
C ALA A 84 2.39 0.23 -10.09
N THR A 85 2.02 -0.99 -9.75
CA THR A 85 0.68 -1.35 -9.28
C THR A 85 0.74 -1.72 -7.79
N ALA A 86 -0.42 -1.78 -7.11
CA ALA A 86 -0.46 -2.25 -5.73
C ALA A 86 0.05 -3.70 -5.59
N ALA A 87 -0.32 -4.57 -6.52
CA ALA A 87 0.19 -5.94 -6.60
C ALA A 87 1.70 -5.96 -6.83
N HIS A 88 2.20 -5.10 -7.73
CA HIS A 88 3.62 -4.99 -7.98
C HIS A 88 4.41 -4.60 -6.73
N VAL A 89 4.04 -3.50 -6.07
CA VAL A 89 4.82 -2.97 -4.93
C VAL A 89 4.70 -3.86 -3.69
N VAL A 90 3.58 -4.56 -3.50
CA VAL A 90 3.35 -5.45 -2.36
C VAL A 90 3.92 -6.85 -2.59
N TRP A 91 3.79 -7.40 -3.79
CA TRP A 91 3.99 -8.82 -4.04
C TRP A 91 5.00 -9.17 -5.13
N GLU A 92 5.05 -8.43 -6.24
CA GLU A 92 5.84 -8.87 -7.41
C GLU A 92 7.21 -8.22 -7.47
N CYS A 93 7.41 -7.06 -6.85
CA CYS A 93 8.66 -6.34 -6.91
C CYS A 93 9.78 -7.15 -6.25
N GLU A 94 10.74 -7.59 -7.07
CA GLU A 94 11.93 -8.35 -6.64
C GLU A 94 12.80 -7.54 -5.67
N ARG A 95 12.84 -6.21 -5.83
CA ARG A 95 13.58 -5.33 -4.93
C ARG A 95 12.97 -5.26 -3.53
N HIS A 96 11.70 -5.61 -3.37
CA HIS A 96 11.03 -5.78 -2.08
C HIS A 96 11.00 -7.25 -1.60
N ALA A 97 11.54 -8.21 -2.37
CA ALA A 97 11.42 -9.63 -2.06
C ALA A 97 12.05 -10.00 -0.72
N ARG A 98 13.20 -9.41 -0.37
CA ARG A 98 13.87 -9.67 0.91
C ARG A 98 13.02 -9.20 2.09
N LEU A 99 12.53 -7.97 2.07
CA LEU A 99 11.65 -7.45 3.13
C LEU A 99 10.38 -8.28 3.23
N ARG A 100 9.75 -8.57 2.08
CA ARG A 100 8.54 -9.39 2.01
C ARG A 100 8.80 -10.76 2.65
N LYS A 101 9.88 -11.43 2.28
CA LYS A 101 10.28 -12.73 2.85
C LYS A 101 10.38 -12.67 4.37
N THR A 102 11.09 -11.68 4.92
CA THR A 102 11.19 -11.50 6.38
C THR A 102 9.82 -11.33 7.04
N LYS A 103 8.91 -10.54 6.45
CA LYS A 103 7.56 -10.36 7.02
C LYS A 103 6.68 -11.60 6.90
N LEU A 104 6.88 -12.42 5.87
CA LEU A 104 6.18 -13.69 5.67
C LEU A 104 6.73 -14.78 6.61
N GLU A 105 8.03 -14.82 6.86
CA GLU A 105 8.66 -15.78 7.78
C GLU A 105 8.20 -15.58 9.22
N ASP A 106 7.90 -14.33 9.62
CA ASP A 106 7.29 -14.04 10.92
C ASP A 106 5.85 -14.61 11.09
N LEU A 107 5.22 -15.09 10.02
CA LEU A 107 3.93 -15.75 10.07
C LEU A 107 4.12 -17.26 10.25
N PRO A 108 3.23 -17.93 11.01
CA PRO A 108 3.18 -19.39 11.05
C PRO A 108 3.04 -19.99 9.64
N ASP A 109 3.78 -21.07 9.37
CA ASP A 109 3.88 -21.71 8.05
C ASP A 109 2.52 -21.97 7.40
N GLY A 110 1.55 -22.50 8.17
CA GLY A 110 0.22 -22.86 7.68
C GLY A 110 -0.67 -21.69 7.26
N ILE A 111 -0.29 -20.44 7.55
CA ILE A 111 -1.08 -19.25 7.19
C ILE A 111 -0.35 -18.30 6.26
N ARG A 112 0.88 -18.62 5.82
CA ARG A 112 1.66 -17.73 4.95
C ARG A 112 0.95 -17.51 3.62
N PRO A 113 0.73 -16.25 3.21
CA PRO A 113 0.22 -15.96 1.88
C PRO A 113 1.13 -16.52 0.79
N ALA A 114 0.54 -17.15 -0.22
CA ALA A 114 1.24 -17.60 -1.43
C ALA A 114 1.08 -16.62 -2.61
N THR A 115 0.12 -15.69 -2.52
CA THR A 115 -0.19 -14.71 -3.56
C THR A 115 -0.55 -13.37 -2.94
N TYR A 116 -0.52 -12.31 -3.76
CA TYR A 116 -1.04 -10.99 -3.37
C TYR A 116 -2.45 -11.09 -2.81
N ALA A 117 -3.36 -11.76 -3.53
CA ALA A 117 -4.74 -11.98 -3.11
C ALA A 117 -4.86 -12.66 -1.75
N ASN A 118 -4.06 -13.70 -1.48
CA ASN A 118 -4.10 -14.42 -0.20
C ASN A 118 -3.70 -13.51 0.98
N TRP A 119 -2.94 -12.44 0.73
CA TRP A 119 -2.54 -11.50 1.77
C TRP A 119 -3.57 -10.39 2.01
N ILE A 120 -4.17 -9.85 0.94
CA ILE A 120 -5.13 -8.74 1.04
C ILE A 120 -6.57 -9.21 1.28
N LEU A 121 -6.91 -10.41 0.81
CA LEU A 121 -8.23 -11.04 0.88
C LEU A 121 -8.08 -12.48 1.41
N PRO A 122 -7.66 -12.64 2.68
CA PRO A 122 -7.50 -13.96 3.29
C PRO A 122 -8.85 -14.69 3.35
N THR A 123 -8.84 -15.99 3.07
CA THR A 123 -10.03 -16.86 3.07
C THR A 123 -10.38 -17.42 4.44
N SER A 124 -9.49 -17.25 5.43
CA SER A 124 -9.72 -17.73 6.79
C SER A 124 -10.93 -17.04 7.43
N ARG A 125 -11.77 -17.84 8.11
CA ARG A 125 -12.87 -17.32 8.94
C ARG A 125 -12.41 -16.89 10.34
N ASP A 126 -11.19 -17.25 10.72
CA ASP A 126 -10.60 -16.87 12.00
C ASP A 126 -10.11 -15.42 11.95
N LYS A 127 -10.76 -14.56 12.73
CA LYS A 127 -10.43 -13.13 12.84
C LYS A 127 -9.03 -12.88 13.37
N ALA A 128 -8.47 -13.76 14.20
CA ALA A 128 -7.11 -13.63 14.71
C ALA A 128 -6.08 -13.85 13.60
N ILE A 129 -6.30 -14.87 12.75
CA ILE A 129 -5.48 -15.13 11.57
C ILE A 129 -5.55 -13.93 10.60
N VAL A 130 -6.76 -13.45 10.28
CA VAL A 130 -6.94 -12.28 9.40
C VAL A 130 -6.24 -11.04 9.96
N SER A 131 -6.38 -10.80 11.26
CA SER A 131 -5.74 -9.66 11.95
C SER A 131 -4.22 -9.76 11.90
N LEU A 132 -3.66 -10.94 12.09
CA LEU A 132 -2.22 -11.18 12.03
C LEU A 132 -1.68 -10.93 10.62
N LEU A 133 -2.35 -11.46 9.59
CA LEU A 133 -1.99 -11.27 8.19
C LEU A 133 -1.96 -9.79 7.80
N TRP A 134 -3.03 -9.07 8.13
CA TRP A 134 -3.14 -7.64 7.83
C TRP A 134 -2.20 -6.77 8.66
N THR A 135 -1.89 -7.16 9.89
CA THR A 135 -0.86 -6.50 10.70
C THR A 135 0.51 -6.65 10.05
N LYS A 136 0.86 -7.84 9.55
CA LYS A 136 2.14 -8.06 8.85
C LYS A 136 2.18 -7.33 7.50
N LEU A 137 1.06 -7.25 6.78
CA LEU A 137 0.96 -6.45 5.55
C LEU A 137 1.23 -4.97 5.81
N VAL A 138 0.59 -4.39 6.83
CA VAL A 138 0.81 -3.00 7.24
C VAL A 138 2.27 -2.78 7.63
N LYS A 139 2.84 -3.69 8.43
CA LYS A 139 4.27 -3.63 8.78
C LYS A 139 5.13 -3.63 7.53
N PHE A 140 4.88 -4.48 6.54
CA PHE A 140 5.59 -4.44 5.25
C PHE A 140 5.45 -3.06 4.58
N VAL A 141 4.21 -2.59 4.37
CA VAL A 141 3.93 -1.35 3.64
C VAL A 141 4.57 -0.13 4.30
N TYR A 142 4.59 -0.06 5.62
CA TYR A 142 5.14 1.07 6.37
C TYR A 142 6.59 0.86 6.82
N THR A 143 7.20 -0.33 6.65
CA THR A 143 8.64 -0.50 6.91
C THR A 143 9.42 0.21 5.82
N ASP A 144 10.34 1.08 6.20
CA ASP A 144 11.23 1.73 5.24
C ASP A 144 12.37 0.78 4.88
N ASP A 145 12.38 0.36 3.61
CA ASP A 145 13.46 -0.45 3.03
C ASP A 145 14.68 0.44 2.77
N ASP A 146 15.46 0.79 3.78
CA ASP A 146 16.62 1.66 3.58
C ASP A 146 17.95 0.91 3.62
N PRO A 147 18.77 0.97 2.55
CA PRO A 147 20.22 1.00 2.67
C PRO A 147 20.79 2.41 2.54
N GLY A 148 19.99 3.45 2.26
CA GLY A 148 20.44 4.84 2.23
C GLY A 148 19.39 5.85 1.79
N GLY A 149 18.85 6.61 2.76
CA GLY A 149 18.37 7.98 2.54
C GLY A 149 16.90 8.25 2.84
N ARG A 150 16.60 8.44 4.13
CA ARG A 150 15.63 9.41 4.68
C ARG A 150 14.24 9.42 4.03
N LEU A 151 13.34 8.60 4.57
CA LEU A 151 11.97 9.06 4.78
C LEU A 151 11.91 9.73 6.16
N ARG A 152 11.74 11.06 6.17
CA ARG A 152 11.39 11.80 7.38
C ARG A 152 10.10 11.21 7.91
N SER A 153 10.22 10.42 8.96
CA SER A 153 9.12 9.89 9.74
C SER A 153 8.25 11.06 10.23
N SER A 154 7.08 11.23 9.62
CA SER A 154 6.02 12.08 10.15
C SER A 154 5.29 11.42 11.33
N LEU A 155 5.94 10.50 12.04
CA LEU A 155 5.41 9.76 13.19
C LEU A 155 6.04 10.23 14.51
N ARG A 156 6.39 11.51 14.62
CA ARG A 156 6.61 12.21 15.88
C ARG A 156 5.95 13.58 15.86
N ARG A 157 4.65 13.62 16.11
CA ARG A 157 3.97 14.86 16.54
C ARG A 157 2.76 14.54 17.43
N SER A 158 3.00 13.71 18.43
CA SER A 158 2.23 13.56 19.66
C SER A 158 3.29 13.08 20.66
N ASP A 159 3.34 13.63 21.87
CA ASP A 159 4.41 13.46 22.89
C ASP A 159 5.59 14.44 22.91
N GLN A 160 5.40 15.69 22.48
CA GLN A 160 6.19 16.80 23.05
C GLN A 160 5.26 17.94 23.46
N HIS A 161 4.56 17.74 24.58
CA HIS A 161 4.09 18.86 25.37
C HIS A 161 5.17 19.14 26.42
N PRO A 162 5.83 20.32 26.44
CA PRO A 162 6.69 20.66 27.56
C PRO A 162 5.82 20.82 28.82
N PRO A 163 6.29 20.37 30.00
CA PRO A 163 5.60 20.68 31.24
C PRO A 163 5.59 22.20 31.43
N ARG A 164 4.43 22.75 31.83
CA ARG A 164 4.33 24.16 32.23
C ARG A 164 5.23 24.38 33.46
N PRO A 165 6.05 25.45 33.49
CA PRO A 165 6.74 25.85 34.70
C PRO A 165 5.74 26.37 35.75
N PRO A 166 6.15 26.38 37.03
CA PRO A 166 5.26 26.60 38.19
C PRO A 166 4.59 27.99 38.20
#